data_AF-A0A9D5MNB4-F1
#
_entry.id   AF-A0A9D5MNB4-F1
#
_cell.length_a   1.000
_cell.length_b   1.000
_cell.length_c   1.000
_cell.angle_alpha   90.00
_cell.angle_beta   90.00
_cell.angle_gamma   90.00
#
_symmetry.space_group_name_H-M   'P 1'
#
loop_
_entity.id
_entity.type
_entity.pdbx_description
1 polymer ?
#
loop_
_entity_poly.entity_id
_entity_poly.type
_entity_poly.pdbx_seq_one_letter_code
_entity_poly.pdbx_strand_id
1 'polypeptide(L)'
;MKMIKEYLLSVCVVYTILALTKVLIEGIGGKTDPYYIMNFGILFVITCYAAFILFMHRIFHKVPLLFVMIGQYVLVIGGVMAGIFIMSKFMEVSPSAYRDMFIQITLPYIVFAGIYYIAYFREIKKANEIIKAIKEIS
;
A
#
# COMPACT_ATOMS: atom_id res chain seq x y z
N MET A 1 -13.92 0.64 19.67
CA MET A 1 -12.78 -0.24 20.01
C MET A 1 -12.42 -1.26 18.91
N LYS A 2 -13.38 -1.93 18.24
CA LYS A 2 -13.10 -2.91 17.16
C LYS A 2 -12.28 -2.34 16.00
N MET A 3 -12.61 -1.14 15.53
CA MET A 3 -11.91 -0.46 14.42
C MET A 3 -10.44 -0.15 14.71
N ILE A 4 -10.13 0.32 15.92
CA ILE A 4 -8.75 0.65 16.33
C ILE A 4 -7.90 -0.61 16.36
N LYS A 5 -8.46 -1.74 16.82
CA LYS A 5 -7.77 -3.04 16.83
C LYS A 5 -7.48 -3.53 15.41
N GLU A 6 -8.44 -3.43 14.50
CA GLU A 6 -8.25 -3.81 13.08
C GLU A 6 -7.16 -2.95 12.41
N TYR A 7 -7.17 -1.64 12.67
CA TYR A 7 -6.14 -0.72 12.18
C TYR A 7 -4.74 -1.08 12.69
N LEU A 8 -4.58 -1.22 14.02
CA LEU A 8 -3.30 -1.56 14.62
C LEU A 8 -2.79 -2.92 14.16
N LEU A 9 -3.67 -3.92 14.03
CA LEU A 9 -3.32 -5.23 13.51
C LEU A 9 -2.82 -5.13 12.06
N SER A 10 -3.50 -4.36 11.22
CA SER A 10 -3.09 -4.13 9.83
C SER A 10 -1.71 -3.47 9.76
N VAL A 11 -1.47 -2.43 10.56
CA VAL A 11 -0.16 -1.77 10.65
C VAL A 11 0.91 -2.77 11.06
N CYS A 12 0.68 -3.55 12.11
CA CYS A 12 1.65 -4.54 12.60
C CYS A 12 1.97 -5.59 11.55
N VAL A 13 0.97 -6.17 10.88
CA VAL A 13 1.18 -7.23 9.88
C VAL A 13 1.95 -6.68 8.68
N VAL A 14 1.52 -5.54 8.11
CA VAL A 14 2.18 -4.94 6.95
C VAL A 14 3.60 -4.51 7.30
N TYR A 15 3.79 -3.85 8.45
CA TYR A 15 5.11 -3.43 8.91
C TYR A 15 6.04 -4.63 9.08
N THR A 16 5.57 -5.72 9.69
CA THR A 16 6.37 -6.94 9.89
C THR A 16 6.80 -7.55 8.55
N ILE A 17 5.89 -7.63 7.57
CA ILE A 17 6.21 -8.16 6.23
C ILE A 17 7.27 -7.28 5.54
N LEU A 18 7.09 -5.94 5.55
CA LEU A 18 8.02 -5.00 4.93
C LEU A 18 9.40 -5.02 5.61
N ALA A 19 9.41 -5.04 6.95
CA ALA A 19 10.60 -5.16 7.78
C ALA A 19 11.38 -6.44 7.44
N LEU A 20 10.71 -7.60 7.45
CA LEU A 20 11.34 -8.88 7.11
C LEU A 20 11.86 -8.90 5.67
N THR A 21 11.12 -8.33 4.73
CA THR A 21 11.56 -8.22 3.33
C THR A 21 12.86 -7.42 3.23
N LYS A 22 12.96 -6.29 3.94
CA LYS A 22 14.17 -5.48 3.99
C LYS A 22 15.35 -6.25 4.58
N VAL A 23 15.15 -6.92 5.73
CA VAL A 23 16.19 -7.75 6.38
C VAL A 23 16.70 -8.86 5.44
N LEU A 24 15.79 -9.53 4.73
CA LEU A 24 16.16 -10.60 3.79
C LEU A 24 16.98 -10.06 2.61
N ILE A 25 16.60 -8.92 2.05
CA ILE A 25 17.34 -8.29 0.94
C ILE A 25 18.76 -7.91 1.39
N GLU A 26 18.91 -7.33 2.58
CA GLU A 26 20.22 -6.98 3.15
C GLU A 26 21.06 -8.22 3.46
N GLY A 27 20.44 -9.27 4.01
CA GLY A 27 21.10 -10.54 4.33
C GLY A 27 21.63 -11.27 3.09
N ILE A 28 20.89 -11.24 1.97
CA ILE A 28 21.33 -11.83 0.69
C ILE A 28 22.36 -10.94 -0.01
N GLY A 29 22.19 -9.62 0.06
CA GLY A 29 23.05 -8.65 -0.61
C GLY A 29 24.38 -8.38 0.07
N GLY A 30 24.58 -8.86 1.31
CA GLY A 30 25.82 -8.69 2.07
C GLY A 30 26.14 -7.24 2.44
N LYS A 31 25.18 -6.33 2.32
CA LYS A 31 25.32 -4.90 2.64
C LYS A 31 24.36 -4.54 3.75
N THR A 32 24.91 -4.08 4.87
CA THR A 32 24.12 -3.54 5.97
C THR A 32 23.90 -2.05 5.78
N ASP A 33 22.68 -1.61 6.05
CA ASP A 33 22.30 -0.21 5.99
C ASP A 33 22.87 0.54 7.20
N PRO A 34 23.75 1.55 7.02
CA PRO A 34 24.33 2.32 8.13
C PRO A 34 23.28 3.14 8.89
N TYR A 35 22.10 3.39 8.31
CA TYR A 35 21.01 4.16 8.91
C TYR A 35 19.85 3.27 9.36
N TYR A 36 20.17 2.08 9.88
CA TYR A 36 19.22 1.03 10.22
C TYR A 36 18.01 1.53 11.04
N ILE A 37 18.25 2.11 12.22
CA ILE A 37 17.18 2.56 13.14
C ILE A 37 16.28 3.60 12.48
N MET A 38 16.88 4.58 11.79
CA MET A 38 16.14 5.65 11.12
C MET A 38 15.27 5.09 10.00
N ASN A 39 15.79 4.17 9.20
CA ASN A 39 15.06 3.64 8.05
C ASN A 39 13.92 2.71 8.47
N PHE A 40 14.08 1.90 9.54
CA PHE A 40 12.96 1.14 10.12
C PHE A 40 11.92 2.06 10.77
N GLY A 41 12.35 3.14 11.44
CA GLY A 41 11.44 4.15 11.99
C GLY A 41 10.62 4.85 10.91
N ILE A 42 11.25 5.27 9.81
CA ILE A 42 10.57 5.88 8.66
C ILE A 42 9.61 4.86 8.02
N LEU A 43 10.03 3.60 7.86
CA LEU A 43 9.18 2.54 7.33
C LEU A 43 7.93 2.34 8.19
N PHE A 44 8.05 2.40 9.52
CA PHE A 44 6.92 2.32 10.44
C PHE A 44 5.95 3.49 10.27
N VAL A 45 6.47 4.72 10.19
CA VAL A 45 5.65 5.94 9.99
C VAL A 45 4.91 5.89 8.66
N ILE A 46 5.60 5.50 7.57
CA ILE A 46 4.98 5.33 6.25
C ILE A 46 3.91 4.24 6.29
N THR A 47 4.15 3.13 7.00
CA THR A 47 3.16 2.05 7.14
C THR A 47 1.91 2.51 7.90
N CYS A 48 2.08 3.28 8.98
CA CYS A 48 0.96 3.91 9.71
C CYS A 48 0.17 4.84 8.79
N TYR A 49 0.85 5.71 8.05
CA TYR A 49 0.22 6.64 7.13
C TYR A 49 -0.54 5.92 6.00
N ALA A 50 0.08 4.92 5.36
CA ALA A 50 -0.57 4.13 4.32
C ALA A 50 -1.80 3.37 4.85
N ALA A 51 -1.69 2.74 6.03
CA ALA A 51 -2.81 2.07 6.68
C ALA A 51 -3.94 3.05 7.02
N PHE A 52 -3.62 4.29 7.39
CA PHE A 52 -4.60 5.32 7.68
C PHE A 52 -5.38 5.72 6.41
N ILE A 53 -4.69 5.93 5.29
CA ILE A 53 -5.33 6.20 3.99
C ILE A 53 -6.20 5.02 3.53
N LEU A 54 -5.74 3.79 3.75
CA LEU A 54 -6.54 2.59 3.48
C LEU A 54 -7.79 2.54 4.37
N PHE A 55 -7.68 2.94 5.63
CA PHE A 55 -8.82 2.96 6.54
C PHE A 55 -9.86 4.04 6.16
N MET A 56 -9.43 5.18 5.61
CA MET A 56 -10.34 6.20 5.06
C MET A 56 -11.20 5.69 3.89
N HIS A 57 -10.86 4.56 3.26
CA HIS A 57 -11.70 3.90 2.24
C HIS A 57 -13.16 3.75 2.70
N ARG A 58 -13.35 3.42 3.99
CA ARG A 58 -14.66 3.21 4.62
C ARG A 58 -15.54 4.47 4.66
N ILE A 59 -15.07 5.61 4.16
CA ILE A 59 -15.87 6.82 4.01
C ILE A 59 -16.50 6.88 2.60
N PHE A 60 -15.91 6.21 1.61
CA PHE A 60 -16.26 6.33 0.19
C PHE A 60 -17.11 5.17 -0.35
N HIS A 61 -18.12 4.74 0.41
CA HIS A 61 -18.99 3.60 0.04
C HIS A 61 -19.75 3.78 -1.29
N LYS A 62 -19.90 5.01 -1.78
CA LYS A 62 -20.64 5.33 -3.01
C LYS A 62 -19.75 5.52 -4.25
N VAL A 63 -18.42 5.50 -4.08
CA VAL A 63 -17.47 5.77 -5.17
C VAL A 63 -17.02 4.45 -5.79
N PRO A 64 -16.90 4.34 -7.13
CA PRO A 64 -16.42 3.11 -7.75
C PRO A 64 -15.02 2.78 -7.24
N LEU A 65 -14.78 1.49 -6.94
CA LEU A 65 -13.57 1.07 -6.24
C LEU A 65 -12.28 1.51 -6.94
N LEU A 66 -12.26 1.51 -8.27
CA LEU A 66 -11.12 1.96 -9.08
C LEU A 66 -10.71 3.40 -8.77
N PHE A 67 -11.68 4.32 -8.64
CA PHE A 67 -11.38 5.71 -8.29
C PHE A 67 -10.85 5.83 -6.86
N VAL A 68 -11.38 5.03 -5.93
CA VAL A 68 -10.89 5.04 -4.55
C VAL A 68 -9.47 4.52 -4.48
N MET A 69 -9.15 3.44 -5.19
CA MET A 69 -7.79 2.94 -5.32
C MET A 69 -6.85 4.00 -5.90
N ILE A 70 -7.18 4.60 -7.04
CA ILE A 70 -6.31 5.62 -7.65
C ILE A 70 -6.10 6.79 -6.67
N GLY A 71 -7.18 7.26 -6.01
CA GLY A 71 -7.10 8.31 -5.01
C GLY A 71 -6.21 7.95 -3.83
N GLN A 72 -6.33 6.72 -3.30
CA GLN A 72 -5.49 6.24 -2.21
C GLN A 72 -4.02 6.19 -2.60
N TYR A 73 -3.70 5.70 -3.80
CA TYR A 73 -2.33 5.71 -4.30
C TYR A 73 -1.77 7.14 -4.38
N VAL A 74 -2.53 8.07 -4.95
CA VAL A 74 -2.13 9.49 -5.06
C VAL A 74 -1.90 10.11 -3.68
N LEU A 75 -2.74 9.79 -2.69
CA LEU A 75 -2.58 10.28 -1.32
C LEU A 75 -1.36 9.66 -0.61
N VAL A 76 -1.11 8.36 -0.81
CA VAL A 76 0.06 7.68 -0.23
C VAL A 76 1.34 8.22 -0.86
N ILE A 77 1.45 8.23 -2.18
CA ILE A 77 2.64 8.71 -2.89
C ILE A 77 2.85 10.20 -2.60
N GLY A 78 1.80 11.01 -2.65
CA GLY A 78 1.87 12.45 -2.40
C GLY A 78 2.32 12.76 -0.97
N GLY A 79 1.77 12.05 0.02
CA GLY A 79 2.17 12.20 1.42
C GLY A 79 3.61 11.80 1.68
N VAL A 80 4.08 10.72 1.06
CA VAL A 80 5.49 10.29 1.18
C VAL A 80 6.42 11.29 0.51
N MET A 81 6.13 11.76 -0.71
CA MET A 81 6.93 12.77 -1.39
C MET A 81 6.97 14.10 -0.61
N ALA A 82 5.83 14.52 -0.06
CA ALA A 82 5.76 15.70 0.81
C ALA A 82 6.59 15.50 2.08
N GLY A 83 6.55 14.30 2.68
CA GLY A 83 7.38 13.94 3.83
C GLY A 83 8.87 14.05 3.53
N ILE A 84 9.33 13.52 2.40
CA ILE A 84 10.73 13.64 1.95
C ILE A 84 11.09 15.10 1.70
N PHE A 85 10.20 15.88 1.09
CA PHE A 85 10.41 17.31 0.87
C PHE A 85 10.60 18.07 2.19
N ILE A 86 9.76 17.81 3.19
CA ILE A 86 9.89 18.42 4.52
C ILE A 86 11.20 17.95 5.18
N MET A 87 11.51 16.64 5.17
CA MET A 87 12.74 16.12 5.76
C MET A 87 14.00 16.68 5.11
N SER A 88 13.98 16.92 3.80
CA SER A 88 15.11 17.53 3.07
C SER A 88 15.43 18.97 3.48
N LYS A 89 14.53 19.64 4.22
CA LYS A 89 14.80 20.96 4.83
C LYS A 89 15.56 20.87 6.15
N PHE A 90 15.52 19.71 6.82
CA PHE A 90 16.14 19.51 8.14
C PHE A 90 17.36 18.59 8.08
N MET A 91 17.44 17.71 7.09
CA MET A 91 18.49 16.70 6.96
C MET A 91 18.92 16.52 5.50
N GLU A 92 20.15 16.07 5.31
CA GLU A 92 20.64 15.68 3.99
C GLU A 92 19.99 14.36 3.58
N VAL A 93 19.14 14.42 2.55
CA VAL A 93 18.42 13.26 2.01
C VAL A 93 19.17 12.77 0.77
N SER A 94 19.32 11.45 0.63
CA SER A 94 19.95 10.85 -0.55
C SER A 94 19.33 11.40 -1.85
N PRO A 95 20.13 11.74 -2.88
CA PRO A 95 19.62 12.14 -4.19
C PRO A 95 18.67 11.11 -4.82
N SER A 96 18.83 9.82 -4.46
CA SER A 96 17.98 8.74 -4.94
C SER A 96 16.71 8.51 -4.10
N ALA A 97 16.56 9.15 -2.95
CA ALA A 97 15.51 8.82 -1.97
C ALA A 97 14.09 8.94 -2.54
N TYR A 98 13.83 9.97 -3.36
CA TYR A 98 12.54 10.15 -4.03
C TYR A 98 12.23 8.98 -4.98
N ARG A 99 13.22 8.57 -5.78
CA ARG A 99 13.06 7.48 -6.75
C ARG A 99 12.92 6.14 -6.05
N ASP A 100 13.73 5.89 -5.03
CA ASP A 100 13.74 4.62 -4.29
C ASP A 100 12.41 4.42 -3.56
N MET A 101 11.90 5.48 -2.91
CA MET A 101 10.59 5.45 -2.24
C MET A 101 9.43 5.33 -3.24
N PHE A 102 9.52 6.01 -4.39
CA PHE A 102 8.52 5.88 -5.45
C PHE A 102 8.38 4.43 -5.91
N ILE A 103 9.51 3.78 -6.23
CA ILE A 103 9.51 2.39 -6.70
C ILE A 103 9.01 1.44 -5.61
N GLN A 104 9.48 1.61 -4.37
CA GLN A 104 9.07 0.75 -3.25
C GLN A 104 7.58 0.81 -2.94
N ILE A 105 6.91 1.95 -3.16
CA ILE A 105 5.46 2.08 -2.95
C ILE A 105 4.68 1.63 -4.17
N THR A 106 5.13 2.04 -5.35
CA THR A 106 4.42 1.79 -6.61
C THR A 106 4.40 0.30 -6.96
N LEU A 107 5.50 -0.41 -6.73
CA LEU A 107 5.62 -1.81 -7.11
C LEU A 107 4.61 -2.71 -6.36
N PRO A 108 4.54 -2.71 -5.01
CA PRO A 108 3.48 -3.43 -4.30
C PRO A 108 2.09 -2.98 -4.71
N TYR A 109 1.89 -1.67 -4.92
CA TYR A 109 0.58 -1.13 -5.29
C TYR A 109 0.07 -1.71 -6.62
N ILE A 110 0.92 -1.76 -7.64
CA ILE A 110 0.59 -2.37 -8.94
C ILE A 110 0.28 -3.86 -8.78
N VAL A 111 1.06 -4.59 -7.97
CA VAL A 111 0.82 -6.02 -7.72
C VAL A 111 -0.53 -6.25 -7.06
N PHE A 112 -0.86 -5.51 -5.99
CA PHE A 112 -2.14 -5.62 -5.31
C PHE A 112 -3.31 -5.22 -6.22
N ALA A 113 -3.14 -4.16 -7.02
CA ALA A 113 -4.14 -3.72 -7.99
C ALA A 113 -4.41 -4.77 -9.08
N GLY A 114 -3.36 -5.41 -9.59
CA GLY A 114 -3.46 -6.47 -10.58
C GLY A 114 -4.20 -7.70 -10.04
N ILE A 115 -3.84 -8.16 -8.84
CA ILE A 115 -4.53 -9.27 -8.16
C ILE A 115 -6.01 -8.94 -7.97
N TYR A 116 -6.31 -7.73 -7.50
CA TYR A 116 -7.68 -7.28 -7.31
C TYR A 116 -8.48 -7.30 -8.62
N TYR A 117 -7.92 -6.77 -9.72
CA TYR A 117 -8.61 -6.72 -11.01
C TYR A 117 -8.90 -8.12 -11.58
N ILE A 118 -7.95 -9.04 -11.44
CA ILE A 118 -8.13 -10.44 -11.87
C ILE A 118 -9.27 -11.10 -11.08
N ALA A 119 -9.31 -10.89 -9.76
CA ALA A 119 -10.38 -11.42 -8.92
C ALA A 119 -11.75 -10.82 -9.31
N TYR A 120 -11.81 -9.50 -9.46
CA TYR A 120 -13.03 -8.79 -9.85
C TYR A 120 -13.59 -9.26 -11.20
N PHE A 121 -12.73 -9.46 -12.20
CA PHE A 121 -13.15 -9.97 -13.51
C PHE A 121 -13.75 -11.38 -13.43
N ARG A 122 -13.19 -12.24 -12.57
CA ARG A 122 -13.73 -13.58 -12.32
C ARG A 122 -15.10 -13.52 -11.65
N GLU A 123 -15.31 -12.58 -10.71
CA GLU A 123 -16.61 -12.39 -10.06
C GLU A 123 -17.68 -11.90 -11.03
N ILE A 124 -17.34 -10.92 -11.89
CA ILE A 124 -18.25 -10.44 -12.94
C ILE A 124 -18.64 -11.59 -13.89
N LYS A 125 -17.66 -12.39 -14.32
CA LYS A 125 -17.94 -13.52 -15.23
C LYS A 125 -18.91 -14.51 -14.61
N LYS A 126 -18.69 -14.88 -13.35
CA LYS A 126 -19.60 -15.76 -12.59
C LYS A 126 -21.00 -15.16 -12.45
N ALA A 127 -21.10 -13.87 -12.11
CA ALA A 127 -22.38 -13.19 -11.98
C ALA A 127 -23.15 -13.18 -13.30
N ASN A 128 -22.47 -12.91 -14.43
CA ASN A 128 -23.08 -12.92 -15.75
C ASN A 128 -23.53 -14.32 -16.19
N GLU A 129 -22.77 -15.36 -15.86
CA GLU A 129 -23.17 -16.76 -16.12
C GLU A 129 -24.45 -17.12 -15.36
N ILE A 130 -24.56 -16.71 -14.09
CA ILE A 130 -25.76 -16.92 -13.26
C ILE A 130 -26.97 -16.17 -13.86
N ILE A 131 -26.79 -14.90 -14.24
CA ILE A 131 -27.86 -14.09 -14.86
C ILE A 131 -28.34 -14.73 -16.16
N LYS A 132 -27.41 -15.25 -16.98
CA LYS A 132 -27.73 -15.92 -18.23
C LYS A 132 -28.55 -17.20 -17.99
N ALA A 133 -28.14 -18.02 -17.02
CA ALA A 133 -28.86 -19.24 -16.64
C ALA A 133 -30.29 -18.94 -16.16
N ILE A 134 -30.49 -17.88 -15.37
CA ILE A 134 -31.84 -17.46 -14.92
C ILE A 134 -32.69 -17.01 -16.12
N LYS A 135 -32.10 -16.28 -17.07
CA LYS A 135 -32.80 -15.78 -18.27
C LYS A 135 -33.20 -16.90 -19.24
N GLU A 136 -32.48 -18.02 -19.25
CA GLU A 136 -32.81 -19.20 -20.07
C GLU A 136 -33.92 -20.07 -19.47
N ILE A 137 -34.24 -19.91 -18.18
CA ILE A 137 -35.29 -20.66 -17.46
C ILE A 137 -36.63 -19.91 -17.43
N SER A 138 -36.62 -18.58 -17.63
CA SER A 138 -37.81 -17.72 -17.73
C SER A 138 -38.34 -17.62 -19.15
#